data_AF-A0A0G0L8Z0-F1
#
_entry.id   AF-A0A0G0L8Z0-F1
#
_cell.length_a   1.000
_cell.length_b   1.000
_cell.length_c   1.000
_cell.angle_alpha   90.00
_cell.angle_beta   90.00
_cell.angle_gamma   90.00
#
_symmetry.space_group_name_H-M   'P 1'
#
loop_
_entity.id
_entity.type
_entity.pdbx_description
1 polymer ?
#
loop_
_entity_poly.entity_id
_entity_poly.type
_entity_poly.pdbx_seq_one_letter_code
_entity_poly.pdbx_strand_id
1 'polypeptide(L)'
;MKKLVLVLVVLFGFWLYVSKNSRALSSTNVKDVLSNSQFSYYAEVGVGNSVNSTIITINTGSLFPSKTTNNLFVGDTVAIGIGGSQSIYYVRGIGNTASFAINTGISEISAVAGGSIISTRSAIHTVSFEPQTNSTGGYWQFLIKAASGGGEKSSDNIPDQQGFDLGNLTVDAVTCPWGATASIGTTTAVALGSPAVTSYYHVIQCALGAGVTNPAGTGETGTIIVGTGNTMMINPSPSNTASQEGTANIFSYLVRQLNSSSQVLDQTYGKIALVEAVRVTATIDPSITFYIDGIGATDVGSTACGVGTTLSPGAAYTTGSQVVFGSLALSAFNQLSQRLSCVTNAPGGYVVTVHEGGLMSNVSTGTTIPDTLCDGANCTTTNETPWTTVSSSRSEFGYSMTNVGTSLPLIEGYFKPFGIGAENAQKIMERITLPGGIESAYVCYRLTATTSQEAGDYEGKIIYTATATF
;
A
#
# COMPACT_ATOMS: atom_id res chain seq x y z
N MET A 1 -106.27 9.10 -2.13
CA MET A 1 -105.71 7.77 -2.46
C MET A 1 -104.78 7.89 -3.66
N LYS A 2 -103.59 7.29 -3.52
CA LYS A 2 -102.61 6.85 -4.55
C LYS A 2 -102.15 7.89 -5.60
N LYS A 3 -100.99 8.55 -5.43
CA LYS A 3 -99.58 8.09 -5.44
C LYS A 3 -98.99 7.86 -6.85
N LEU A 4 -98.01 8.71 -7.15
CA LEU A 4 -96.63 8.33 -7.50
C LEU A 4 -96.38 7.76 -8.92
N VAL A 5 -96.20 8.65 -9.89
CA VAL A 5 -95.41 8.39 -11.11
C VAL A 5 -94.71 9.68 -11.52
N LEU A 6 -93.51 9.97 -10.99
CA LEU A 6 -92.48 10.79 -11.67
C LEU A 6 -91.16 10.89 -10.89
N VAL A 7 -90.56 9.78 -10.43
CA VAL A 7 -89.15 9.80 -9.95
C VAL A 7 -88.50 8.45 -10.25
N LEU A 8 -88.05 8.21 -11.49
CA LEU A 8 -87.26 7.00 -11.78
C LEU A 8 -86.31 7.12 -12.99
N VAL A 9 -85.68 8.28 -13.24
CA VAL A 9 -84.64 8.39 -14.29
C VAL A 9 -83.36 9.14 -13.85
N VAL A 10 -83.30 9.74 -12.66
CA VAL A 10 -82.10 10.51 -12.22
C VAL A 10 -81.22 9.77 -11.20
N LEU A 11 -81.56 8.53 -10.82
CA LEU A 11 -80.85 7.75 -9.79
C LEU A 11 -79.94 6.63 -10.33
N PHE A 12 -79.70 6.56 -11.64
CA PHE A 12 -78.78 5.58 -12.26
C PHE A 12 -77.53 6.20 -12.91
N GLY A 13 -77.24 7.47 -12.65
CA GLY A 13 -76.07 8.19 -13.21
C GLY A 13 -74.87 8.34 -12.28
N PHE A 14 -74.95 7.88 -11.02
CA PHE A 14 -73.95 8.20 -9.97
C PHE A 14 -73.20 6.98 -9.42
N TRP A 15 -73.09 5.90 -10.19
CA TRP A 15 -72.47 4.63 -9.74
C TRP A 15 -71.34 4.09 -10.64
N LEU A 16 -70.66 4.93 -11.42
CA LEU A 16 -69.48 4.51 -12.20
C LEU A 16 -68.34 5.56 -12.29
N TYR A 17 -68.20 6.44 -11.30
CA TYR A 17 -66.94 7.17 -11.06
C TYR A 17 -66.33 6.75 -9.73
N VAL A 18 -66.20 5.44 -9.52
CA VAL A 18 -65.11 4.94 -8.68
C VAL A 18 -63.86 5.23 -9.48
N SER A 19 -63.11 6.27 -9.12
CA SER A 19 -61.74 6.43 -9.60
C SER A 19 -61.02 5.13 -9.30
N LYS A 20 -60.79 4.29 -10.31
CA LYS A 20 -59.87 3.18 -10.18
C LYS A 20 -58.53 3.83 -9.86
N ASN A 21 -58.16 3.87 -8.58
CA ASN A 21 -56.78 3.93 -8.19
C ASN A 21 -56.18 2.63 -8.73
N SER A 22 -55.76 2.65 -10.00
CA SER A 22 -54.95 1.61 -10.58
C SER A 22 -53.66 1.60 -9.77
N ARG A 23 -53.60 0.73 -8.76
CA ARG A 23 -52.36 0.43 -8.07
C ARG A 23 -51.48 -0.26 -9.11
N ALA A 24 -50.50 0.46 -9.63
CA ALA A 24 -49.42 -0.17 -10.38
C ALA A 24 -48.75 -1.21 -9.48
N LEU A 25 -48.31 -2.31 -10.07
CA LEU A 25 -47.43 -3.24 -9.39
C LEU A 25 -46.05 -2.60 -9.28
N SER A 26 -45.39 -2.80 -8.14
CA SER A 26 -44.08 -2.22 -7.93
C SER A 26 -42.96 -2.97 -8.61
N SER A 27 -42.01 -2.21 -9.15
CA SER A 27 -40.79 -2.72 -9.77
C SER A 27 -40.08 -3.70 -8.85
N THR A 28 -39.62 -4.81 -9.43
CA THR A 28 -38.93 -5.88 -8.71
C THR A 28 -37.42 -5.78 -8.91
N ASN A 29 -36.66 -6.54 -8.10
CA ASN A 29 -35.19 -6.64 -8.22
C ASN A 29 -34.47 -5.28 -8.21
N VAL A 30 -35.05 -4.31 -7.49
CA VAL A 30 -34.49 -2.97 -7.32
C VAL A 30 -33.24 -3.03 -6.45
N LYS A 31 -32.12 -2.58 -7.02
CA LYS A 31 -30.79 -2.60 -6.41
C LYS A 31 -29.99 -1.39 -6.87
N ASP A 32 -29.16 -0.86 -5.98
CA ASP A 32 -28.12 0.12 -6.29
C ASP A 32 -26.77 -0.46 -5.85
N VAL A 33 -25.83 -0.59 -6.79
CA VAL A 33 -24.44 -0.99 -6.53
C VAL A 33 -23.54 0.20 -6.69
N LEU A 34 -22.80 0.51 -5.63
CA LEU A 34 -21.78 1.54 -5.65
C LEU A 34 -20.44 0.92 -6.06
N SER A 35 -19.71 1.59 -6.95
CA SER A 35 -18.31 1.24 -7.24
C SER A 35 -17.39 1.46 -6.03
N ASN A 36 -17.80 2.32 -5.10
CA ASN A 36 -17.10 2.60 -3.85
C ASN A 36 -18.12 2.99 -2.76
N SER A 37 -18.20 2.23 -1.67
CA SER A 37 -19.09 2.52 -0.53
C SER A 37 -18.40 3.25 0.63
N GLN A 38 -17.13 3.66 0.46
CA GLN A 38 -16.40 4.38 1.49
C GLN A 38 -16.97 5.78 1.69
N PHE A 39 -17.14 6.20 2.94
CA PHE A 39 -17.45 7.60 3.25
C PHE A 39 -16.36 8.54 2.75
N SER A 40 -16.77 9.75 2.37
CA SER A 40 -15.84 10.87 2.28
C SER A 40 -15.35 11.29 3.67
N TYR A 41 -14.18 11.92 3.72
CA TYR A 41 -13.61 12.46 4.93
C TYR A 41 -13.90 13.96 5.06
N TYR A 42 -14.40 14.39 6.21
CA TYR A 42 -14.62 15.79 6.53
C TYR A 42 -14.40 16.07 8.01
N ALA A 43 -13.20 16.52 8.38
CA ALA A 43 -12.81 16.80 9.76
C ALA A 43 -12.47 18.28 9.97
N GLU A 44 -12.27 18.66 11.24
CA GLU A 44 -11.81 19.99 11.64
C GLU A 44 -10.31 19.99 11.95
N VAL A 45 -9.60 21.03 11.53
CA VAL A 45 -8.21 21.31 11.92
C VAL A 45 -8.14 21.62 13.42
N GLY A 46 -7.33 20.87 14.14
CA GLY A 46 -7.13 21.03 15.58
C GLY A 46 -6.24 22.23 15.95
N VAL A 47 -6.17 22.52 17.24
CA VAL A 47 -5.22 23.50 17.80
C VAL A 47 -3.78 22.97 17.72
N GLY A 48 -2.80 23.88 17.61
CA GLY A 48 -1.37 23.54 17.63
C GLY A 48 -0.74 23.27 16.26
N ASN A 49 -1.52 23.29 15.18
CA ASN A 49 -0.98 23.30 13.82
C ASN A 49 -0.36 24.67 13.53
N SER A 50 0.79 24.69 12.86
CA SER A 50 1.49 25.91 12.45
C SER A 50 1.95 25.81 11.00
N VAL A 51 2.27 26.95 10.38
CA VAL A 51 2.84 26.96 9.03
C VAL A 51 4.08 26.07 8.99
N ASN A 52 4.20 25.31 7.92
CA ASN A 52 5.22 24.27 7.72
C ASN A 52 5.08 23.00 8.57
N SER A 53 4.02 22.86 9.38
CA SER A 53 3.73 21.58 10.05
C SER A 53 3.48 20.49 9.00
N THR A 54 4.16 19.35 9.16
CA THR A 54 3.98 18.15 8.34
C THR A 54 3.17 17.07 9.05
N ILE A 55 2.93 17.23 10.35
CA ILE A 55 2.03 16.40 11.15
C ILE A 55 0.84 17.27 11.51
N ILE A 56 -0.34 16.83 11.10
CA ILE A 56 -1.60 17.54 11.24
C ILE A 56 -2.38 16.92 12.38
N THR A 57 -2.72 17.75 13.36
CA THR A 57 -3.62 17.38 14.44
C THR A 57 -5.04 17.79 14.06
N ILE A 58 -6.01 16.88 14.22
CA ILE A 58 -7.43 17.17 14.00
C ILE A 58 -8.15 17.46 15.32
N ASN A 59 -9.25 18.19 15.29
CA ASN A 59 -10.12 18.34 16.46
C ASN A 59 -11.12 17.17 16.56
N THR A 60 -10.81 16.20 17.41
CA THR A 60 -11.64 15.00 17.62
C THR A 60 -12.93 15.29 18.42
N GLY A 61 -13.03 16.46 19.08
CA GLY A 61 -14.21 16.91 19.81
C GLY A 61 -15.13 17.86 19.02
N SER A 62 -14.83 18.05 17.74
CA SER A 62 -15.55 18.98 16.85
C SER A 62 -16.98 18.52 16.54
N LEU A 63 -17.76 19.42 15.92
CA LEU A 63 -19.03 19.05 15.29
C LEU A 63 -18.85 18.53 13.85
N PHE A 64 -17.65 18.60 13.29
CA PHE A 64 -17.38 18.12 11.92
C PHE A 64 -17.57 16.60 11.81
N PRO A 65 -18.04 16.08 10.67
CA PRO A 65 -18.47 14.68 10.54
C PRO A 65 -17.43 13.64 10.97
N SER A 66 -16.22 13.74 10.45
CA SER A 66 -15.14 12.80 10.73
C SER A 66 -14.45 13.16 12.05
N LYS A 67 -14.56 12.25 13.04
CA LYS A 67 -14.08 12.46 14.40
C LYS A 67 -12.66 11.94 14.64
N THR A 68 -12.20 11.02 13.80
CA THR A 68 -10.85 10.45 13.87
C THR A 68 -10.17 10.48 12.51
N THR A 69 -8.94 9.97 12.42
CA THR A 69 -8.22 9.71 11.15
C THR A 69 -8.46 8.31 10.59
N ASN A 70 -9.38 7.51 11.16
CA ASN A 70 -9.52 6.10 10.80
C ASN A 70 -10.00 5.86 9.36
N ASN A 71 -10.73 6.82 8.78
CA ASN A 71 -11.15 6.78 7.37
C ASN A 71 -10.17 7.54 6.43
N LEU A 72 -8.96 7.85 6.89
CA LEU A 72 -7.85 8.35 6.07
C LEU A 72 -6.77 7.28 5.86
N PHE A 73 -6.18 7.31 4.67
CA PHE A 73 -5.19 6.36 4.19
C PHE A 73 -3.98 7.08 3.59
N VAL A 74 -2.83 6.42 3.65
CA VAL A 74 -1.62 6.92 2.97
C VAL A 74 -1.90 6.98 1.47
N GLY A 75 -1.53 8.10 0.85
CA GLY A 75 -1.81 8.40 -0.56
C GLY A 75 -3.08 9.22 -0.79
N ASP A 76 -3.95 9.36 0.22
CA ASP A 76 -5.15 10.17 0.10
C ASP A 76 -4.81 11.64 -0.19
N THR A 77 -5.60 12.25 -1.08
CA THR A 77 -5.55 13.69 -1.35
C THR A 77 -6.48 14.41 -0.38
N VAL A 78 -5.95 15.35 0.39
CA VAL A 78 -6.73 16.16 1.34
C VAL A 78 -6.65 17.65 0.96
N ALA A 79 -7.77 18.34 1.07
CA ALA A 79 -7.86 19.79 0.97
C ALA A 79 -8.00 20.37 2.38
N ILE A 80 -7.10 21.28 2.76
CA ILE A 80 -7.04 21.85 4.12
C ILE A 80 -7.10 23.37 4.05
N GLY A 81 -8.00 23.99 4.80
CA GLY A 81 -8.11 25.45 4.88
C GLY A 81 -9.42 25.95 5.46
N ILE A 82 -9.78 27.20 5.19
CA ILE A 82 -10.97 27.87 5.75
C ILE A 82 -11.82 28.52 4.65
N GLY A 83 -13.14 28.53 4.82
CA GLY A 83 -14.06 29.38 4.05
C GLY A 83 -13.98 29.24 2.52
N GLY A 84 -13.65 28.05 2.00
CA GLY A 84 -13.50 27.80 0.57
C GLY A 84 -12.11 28.12 -0.01
N SER A 85 -11.17 28.64 0.79
CA SER A 85 -9.75 28.69 0.45
C SER A 85 -9.02 27.51 1.09
N GLN A 86 -8.70 26.52 0.28
CA GLN A 86 -8.04 25.28 0.73
C GLN A 86 -6.81 24.99 -0.14
N SER A 87 -5.78 24.46 0.48
CA SER A 87 -4.57 23.96 -0.19
C SER A 87 -4.62 22.43 -0.24
N ILE A 88 -4.05 21.85 -1.30
CA ILE A 88 -4.05 20.40 -1.54
C ILE A 88 -2.77 19.77 -0.99
N TYR A 89 -2.92 18.64 -0.29
CA TYR A 89 -1.84 17.85 0.29
C TYR A 89 -2.08 16.35 0.06
N TYR A 90 -1.03 15.55 0.25
CA TYR A 90 -1.10 14.09 0.22
C TYR A 90 -0.73 13.49 1.57
N VAL A 91 -1.56 12.57 2.08
CA VAL A 91 -1.30 11.86 3.33
C VAL A 91 -0.10 10.91 3.15
N ARG A 92 0.87 10.97 4.07
CA ARG A 92 2.10 10.16 4.06
C ARG A 92 2.17 9.13 5.17
N GLY A 93 1.38 9.32 6.22
CA GLY A 93 1.32 8.41 7.36
C GLY A 93 0.11 8.74 8.21
N ILE A 94 -0.42 7.73 8.90
CA ILE A 94 -1.41 7.95 9.93
C ILE A 94 -0.73 7.71 11.27
N GLY A 95 -0.66 8.74 12.12
CA GLY A 95 0.03 8.65 13.41
C GLY A 95 -0.84 7.95 14.45
N ASN A 96 -2.01 8.52 14.70
CA ASN A 96 -3.02 7.98 15.61
C ASN A 96 -4.40 8.50 15.22
N THR A 97 -5.43 8.23 16.02
CA THR A 97 -6.81 8.66 15.77
C THR A 97 -7.00 10.17 15.66
N ALA A 98 -6.04 10.99 16.12
CA ALA A 98 -6.10 12.44 16.12
C ALA A 98 -5.04 13.11 15.22
N SER A 99 -4.17 12.35 14.55
CA SER A 99 -3.08 12.92 13.77
C SER A 99 -2.65 12.09 12.57
N PHE A 100 -2.26 12.79 11.51
CA PHE A 100 -1.72 12.21 10.29
C PHE A 100 -0.60 13.08 9.73
N ALA A 101 0.30 12.50 8.94
CA ALA A 101 1.39 13.21 8.29
C ALA A 101 1.06 13.50 6.83
N ILE A 102 1.60 14.59 6.29
CA ILE A 102 1.44 15.00 4.89
C ILE A 102 2.80 15.19 4.19
N ASN A 103 2.76 15.34 2.86
CA ASN A 103 3.95 15.38 1.99
C ASN A 103 4.79 16.67 2.07
N THR A 104 4.21 17.76 2.57
CA THR A 104 4.89 19.06 2.71
C THR A 104 4.31 19.81 3.89
N GLY A 105 4.99 20.84 4.35
CA GLY A 105 4.47 21.72 5.37
C GLY A 105 3.18 22.42 4.95
N ILE A 106 2.20 22.53 5.87
CA ILE A 106 0.96 23.26 5.60
C ILE A 106 1.18 24.76 5.40
N SER A 107 0.31 25.36 4.59
CA SER A 107 0.28 26.78 4.30
C SER A 107 -0.38 27.58 5.43
N GLU A 108 -0.27 28.90 5.38
CA GLU A 108 -0.88 29.81 6.36
C GLU A 108 -2.39 29.61 6.48
N ILE A 109 -3.10 29.53 5.35
CA ILE A 109 -4.56 29.33 5.34
C ILE A 109 -4.97 27.95 5.90
N SER A 110 -4.08 26.97 5.84
CA SER A 110 -4.30 25.60 6.29
C SER A 110 -3.93 25.35 7.76
N ALA A 111 -3.18 26.26 8.39
CA ALA A 111 -2.75 26.16 9.78
C ALA A 111 -3.80 26.68 10.78
N VAL A 112 -4.94 27.19 10.29
CA VAL A 112 -5.98 27.82 11.12
C VAL A 112 -6.83 26.75 11.81
N ALA A 113 -6.79 26.71 13.14
CA ALA A 113 -7.70 25.88 13.94
C ALA A 113 -9.16 26.24 13.64
N GLY A 114 -10.01 25.23 13.52
CA GLY A 114 -11.39 25.39 13.06
C GLY A 114 -11.55 25.34 11.53
N GLY A 115 -10.45 25.21 10.79
CA GLY A 115 -10.50 24.94 9.36
C GLY A 115 -11.02 23.54 9.02
N SER A 116 -11.36 23.33 7.76
CA SER A 116 -11.81 22.04 7.24
C SER A 116 -10.64 21.22 6.70
N ILE A 117 -10.71 19.90 6.90
CA ILE A 117 -9.89 18.88 6.24
C ILE A 117 -10.85 17.99 5.45
N ILE A 118 -10.78 18.06 4.13
CA ILE A 118 -11.72 17.37 3.23
C ILE A 118 -10.95 16.39 2.35
N SER A 119 -11.42 15.15 2.27
CA SER A 119 -10.99 14.20 1.23
C SER A 119 -12.23 13.51 0.68
N THR A 120 -12.63 13.91 -0.52
CA THR A 120 -13.84 13.39 -1.17
C THR A 120 -13.63 11.95 -1.62
N ARG A 121 -14.68 11.14 -1.46
CA ARG A 121 -14.83 9.83 -2.07
C ARG A 121 -16.07 9.89 -2.94
N SER A 122 -16.05 9.21 -4.07
CA SER A 122 -17.15 9.24 -5.02
C SER A 122 -17.43 7.84 -5.54
N ALA A 123 -18.66 7.62 -5.99
CA ALA A 123 -19.11 6.35 -6.50
C ALA A 123 -19.84 6.51 -7.83
N ILE A 124 -19.67 5.52 -8.70
CA ILE A 124 -20.59 5.22 -9.79
C ILE A 124 -21.71 4.39 -9.19
N HIS A 125 -22.95 4.81 -9.40
CA HIS A 125 -24.14 4.05 -9.01
C HIS A 125 -24.62 3.23 -10.20
N THR A 126 -24.81 1.92 -9.99
CA THR A 126 -25.43 1.02 -10.98
C THR A 126 -26.77 0.56 -10.42
N VAL A 127 -27.82 1.21 -10.90
CA VAL A 127 -29.20 1.02 -10.43
C VAL A 127 -29.91 0.07 -11.37
N SER A 128 -30.23 -1.14 -10.89
CA SER A 128 -30.95 -2.14 -11.66
C SER A 128 -32.36 -2.34 -11.12
N PHE A 129 -33.33 -2.57 -12.00
CA PHE A 129 -34.73 -2.82 -11.64
C PHE A 129 -35.45 -3.55 -12.77
N GLU A 130 -36.53 -4.26 -12.44
CA GLU A 130 -37.43 -4.91 -13.40
C GLU A 130 -38.81 -4.25 -13.33
N PRO A 131 -39.25 -3.56 -14.39
CA PRO A 131 -40.56 -2.93 -14.38
C PRO A 131 -41.71 -3.94 -14.31
N GLN A 132 -42.71 -3.62 -13.49
CA GLN A 132 -43.97 -4.38 -13.45
C GLN A 132 -45.13 -3.64 -14.14
N THR A 133 -44.90 -2.40 -14.57
CA THR A 133 -45.84 -1.60 -15.36
C THR A 133 -45.16 -0.99 -16.59
N ASN A 134 -45.89 -0.92 -17.70
CA ASN A 134 -45.42 -0.26 -18.91
C ASN A 134 -45.96 1.17 -19.01
N SER A 135 -45.18 2.04 -19.65
CA SER A 135 -45.57 3.39 -19.99
C SER A 135 -44.91 3.79 -21.31
N THR A 136 -45.68 4.45 -22.19
CA THR A 136 -45.18 4.95 -23.47
C THR A 136 -44.80 6.41 -23.33
N GLY A 137 -43.56 6.76 -23.70
CA GLY A 137 -43.05 8.13 -23.61
C GLY A 137 -42.99 8.69 -22.18
N GLY A 138 -42.90 7.81 -21.17
CA GLY A 138 -42.77 8.17 -19.76
C GLY A 138 -41.32 8.36 -19.31
N TYR A 139 -41.14 8.41 -17.98
CA TYR A 139 -39.84 8.63 -17.35
C TYR A 139 -39.52 7.54 -16.34
N TRP A 140 -38.24 7.17 -16.26
CA TRP A 140 -37.68 6.48 -15.11
C TRP A 140 -36.85 7.46 -14.30
N GLN A 141 -37.08 7.52 -13.00
CA GLN A 141 -36.30 8.37 -12.10
C GLN A 141 -35.62 7.52 -11.03
N PHE A 142 -34.33 7.77 -10.86
CA PHE A 142 -33.56 7.36 -9.69
C PHE A 142 -33.40 8.56 -8.77
N LEU A 143 -33.91 8.42 -7.55
CA LEU A 143 -33.85 9.43 -6.50
C LEU A 143 -32.90 8.95 -5.42
N ILE A 144 -31.75 9.58 -5.29
CA ILE A 144 -30.74 9.25 -4.28
C ILE A 144 -30.69 10.32 -3.19
N LYS A 145 -30.54 9.90 -1.94
CA LYS A 145 -30.63 10.79 -0.78
C LYS A 145 -29.65 11.96 -0.92
N ALA A 146 -30.15 13.17 -0.66
CA ALA A 146 -29.41 14.43 -0.67
C ALA A 146 -29.60 15.19 0.67
N ALA A 147 -28.72 16.14 0.95
CA ALA A 147 -28.89 17.07 2.07
C ALA A 147 -30.11 17.99 1.92
N SER A 148 -30.72 18.39 3.04
CA SER A 148 -31.98 19.14 3.06
C SER A 148 -31.86 20.67 3.04
N GLY A 149 -30.64 21.21 3.01
CA GLY A 149 -30.39 22.63 3.29
C GLY A 149 -30.52 22.96 4.79
N GLY A 150 -29.66 23.86 5.29
CA GLY A 150 -29.59 24.25 6.70
C GLY A 150 -28.26 23.97 7.41
N GLY A 151 -27.15 23.89 6.67
CA GLY A 151 -25.80 23.63 7.18
C GLY A 151 -24.98 22.79 6.19
N GLU A 152 -25.67 21.96 5.42
CA GLU A 152 -25.18 21.13 4.32
C GLU A 152 -25.86 21.57 3.02
N LYS A 153 -25.12 21.59 1.91
CA LYS A 153 -25.64 21.96 0.59
C LYS A 153 -25.40 20.79 -0.34
N SER A 154 -26.47 20.26 -0.91
CA SER A 154 -26.41 19.04 -1.73
C SER A 154 -25.62 19.16 -3.05
N SER A 155 -25.00 20.30 -3.35
CA SER A 155 -24.28 20.54 -4.60
C SER A 155 -23.24 21.65 -4.41
N ASP A 156 -22.33 21.49 -3.46
CA ASP A 156 -21.24 22.44 -3.20
C ASP A 156 -19.83 21.82 -3.20
N ASN A 157 -19.73 20.56 -3.63
CA ASN A 157 -18.49 19.77 -3.66
C ASN A 157 -17.92 19.48 -2.26
N ILE A 158 -18.71 19.63 -1.20
CA ILE A 158 -18.34 19.27 0.17
C ILE A 158 -19.16 18.03 0.59
N PRO A 159 -18.53 17.04 1.24
CA PRO A 159 -19.27 15.87 1.71
C PRO A 159 -20.32 16.16 2.79
N ASP A 160 -21.57 15.84 2.51
CA ASP A 160 -22.70 15.98 3.45
C ASP A 160 -22.89 14.73 4.33
N GLN A 161 -23.35 14.87 5.57
CA GLN A 161 -23.73 13.74 6.42
C GLN A 161 -25.09 13.16 6.03
N GLN A 162 -25.99 14.01 5.52
CA GLN A 162 -27.37 13.62 5.28
C GLN A 162 -27.62 12.91 3.95
N GLY A 163 -26.65 12.89 3.03
CA GLY A 163 -26.82 12.33 1.70
C GLY A 163 -25.61 12.53 0.81
N PHE A 164 -25.79 12.19 -0.47
CA PHE A 164 -24.79 12.39 -1.50
C PHE A 164 -24.79 13.85 -1.94
N ASP A 165 -23.60 14.38 -2.19
CA ASP A 165 -23.44 15.68 -2.85
C ASP A 165 -23.35 15.45 -4.36
N LEU A 166 -24.00 16.30 -5.16
CA LEU A 166 -24.08 16.14 -6.61
C LEU A 166 -22.69 16.24 -7.26
N GLY A 167 -21.77 16.96 -6.61
CA GLY A 167 -20.40 17.12 -7.04
C GLY A 167 -20.30 17.68 -8.45
N ASN A 168 -19.43 17.05 -9.24
CA ASN A 168 -19.21 17.39 -10.65
C ASN A 168 -20.01 16.47 -11.60
N LEU A 169 -21.10 15.85 -11.14
CA LEU A 169 -21.91 14.98 -12.01
C LEU A 169 -22.52 15.79 -13.17
N THR A 170 -22.38 15.28 -14.38
CA THR A 170 -22.95 15.87 -15.60
C THR A 170 -23.92 14.90 -16.27
N VAL A 171 -24.79 15.41 -17.14
CA VAL A 171 -25.78 14.58 -17.86
C VAL A 171 -25.12 13.50 -18.70
N ASP A 172 -23.98 13.81 -19.34
CA ASP A 172 -23.22 12.86 -20.18
C ASP A 172 -22.62 11.70 -19.37
N ALA A 173 -22.55 11.83 -18.04
CA ALA A 173 -22.12 10.78 -17.13
C ALA A 173 -23.26 9.83 -16.72
N VAL A 174 -24.47 9.98 -17.27
CA VAL A 174 -25.62 9.14 -16.95
C VAL A 174 -25.98 8.28 -18.16
N THR A 175 -25.98 6.96 -17.97
CA THR A 175 -26.48 6.00 -18.97
C THR A 175 -27.86 5.52 -18.56
N CYS A 176 -28.80 5.58 -19.50
CA CYS A 176 -30.18 5.21 -19.29
C CYS A 176 -30.56 3.93 -20.06
N PRO A 177 -31.52 3.14 -19.56
CA PRO A 177 -31.98 1.94 -20.26
C PRO A 177 -32.83 2.27 -21.48
N TRP A 178 -32.97 1.30 -22.40
CA TRP A 178 -33.89 1.34 -23.54
C TRP A 178 -33.72 2.58 -24.45
N GLY A 179 -32.51 3.12 -24.56
CA GLY A 179 -32.22 4.30 -25.37
C GLY A 179 -32.87 5.58 -24.84
N ALA A 180 -33.30 5.60 -23.57
CA ALA A 180 -33.84 6.79 -22.95
C ALA A 180 -32.77 7.90 -22.84
N THR A 181 -33.22 9.15 -22.87
CA THR A 181 -32.35 10.32 -22.75
C THR A 181 -32.19 10.71 -21.29
N ALA A 182 -30.95 10.89 -20.85
CA ALA A 182 -30.63 11.27 -19.48
C ALA A 182 -30.89 12.76 -19.22
N SER A 183 -31.20 13.10 -17.98
CA SER A 183 -31.24 14.45 -17.43
C SER A 183 -31.00 14.42 -15.93
N ILE A 184 -30.45 15.51 -15.39
CA ILE A 184 -30.27 15.71 -13.95
C ILE A 184 -31.21 16.84 -13.54
N GLY A 185 -32.18 16.51 -12.69
CA GLY A 185 -33.15 17.46 -12.16
C GLY A 185 -32.64 18.17 -10.90
N THR A 186 -33.42 19.13 -10.41
CA THR A 186 -33.17 19.77 -9.12
C THR A 186 -33.47 18.82 -7.96
N THR A 187 -32.78 19.00 -6.83
CA THR A 187 -33.10 18.31 -5.58
C THR A 187 -34.58 18.49 -5.23
N THR A 188 -35.28 17.40 -4.92
CA THR A 188 -36.71 17.41 -4.59
C THR A 188 -36.97 16.87 -3.20
N ALA A 189 -37.94 17.49 -2.51
CA ALA A 189 -38.50 16.96 -1.28
C ALA A 189 -39.49 15.82 -1.61
N VAL A 190 -39.40 14.72 -0.86
CA VAL A 190 -40.31 13.58 -0.94
C VAL A 190 -40.74 13.22 0.49
N ALA A 191 -42.05 13.23 0.73
CA ALA A 191 -42.63 12.84 2.01
C ALA A 191 -42.91 11.34 2.01
N LEU A 192 -42.25 10.58 2.90
CA LEU A 192 -42.30 9.12 2.94
C LEU A 192 -42.73 8.61 4.33
N GLY A 193 -43.43 7.47 4.37
CA GLY A 193 -43.82 6.79 5.61
C GLY A 193 -45.14 7.26 6.24
N SER A 194 -45.45 6.70 7.42
CA SER A 194 -46.61 7.07 8.24
C SER A 194 -46.19 7.11 9.73
N PRO A 195 -46.10 8.30 10.36
CA PRO A 195 -46.33 9.63 9.78
C PRO A 195 -45.30 9.96 8.69
N ALA A 196 -45.69 10.82 7.74
CA ALA A 196 -44.83 11.18 6.62
C ALA A 196 -43.64 12.04 7.09
N VAL A 197 -42.43 11.60 6.78
CA VAL A 197 -41.17 12.32 7.03
C VAL A 197 -40.66 12.84 5.69
N THR A 198 -40.38 14.14 5.62
CA THR A 198 -39.83 14.75 4.40
C THR A 198 -38.33 14.50 4.33
N SER A 199 -37.88 13.92 3.22
CA SER A 199 -36.48 13.73 2.86
C SER A 199 -36.20 14.35 1.50
N TYR A 200 -34.94 14.70 1.25
CA TYR A 200 -34.51 15.36 0.02
C TYR A 200 -33.69 14.40 -0.83
N TYR A 201 -33.85 14.49 -2.15
CA TYR A 201 -33.21 13.58 -3.10
C TYR A 201 -32.73 14.30 -4.35
N HIS A 202 -31.54 13.94 -4.83
CA HIS A 202 -31.12 14.24 -6.20
C HIS A 202 -31.99 13.47 -7.17
N VAL A 203 -32.35 14.10 -8.29
CA VAL A 203 -33.23 13.48 -9.30
C VAL A 203 -32.41 13.17 -10.55
N ILE A 204 -32.17 11.89 -10.79
CA ILE A 204 -31.61 11.41 -12.05
C ILE A 204 -32.76 10.85 -12.88
N GLN A 205 -32.95 11.36 -14.09
CA GLN A 205 -34.10 11.04 -14.92
C GLN A 205 -33.70 10.51 -16.30
N CYS A 206 -34.36 9.43 -16.70
CA CYS A 206 -34.25 8.78 -18.00
C CYS A 206 -35.60 8.87 -18.73
N ALA A 207 -35.70 9.78 -19.71
CA ALA A 207 -36.90 10.00 -20.51
C ALA A 207 -36.97 9.04 -21.70
N LEU A 208 -38.03 8.24 -21.80
CA LEU A 208 -38.26 7.38 -22.96
C LEU A 208 -38.60 8.25 -24.18
N GLY A 209 -38.10 7.85 -25.36
CA GLY A 209 -38.45 8.51 -26.62
C GLY A 209 -39.95 8.47 -26.90
N ALA A 210 -40.44 9.40 -27.72
CA ALA A 210 -41.84 9.40 -28.15
C ALA A 210 -42.20 8.06 -28.83
N GLY A 211 -43.28 7.42 -28.37
CA GLY A 211 -43.71 6.11 -28.87
C GLY A 211 -42.90 4.92 -28.35
N VAL A 212 -41.85 5.13 -27.55
CA VAL A 212 -41.09 4.06 -26.90
C VAL A 212 -41.79 3.62 -25.62
N THR A 213 -41.97 2.32 -25.45
CA THR A 213 -42.59 1.70 -24.28
C THR A 213 -41.56 0.84 -23.55
N ASN A 214 -41.43 1.00 -22.23
CA ASN A 214 -40.58 0.10 -21.45
C ASN A 214 -41.19 -1.31 -21.37
N PRO A 215 -40.37 -2.36 -21.24
CA PRO A 215 -40.85 -3.71 -20.95
C PRO A 215 -41.56 -3.73 -19.58
N ALA A 216 -42.50 -4.64 -19.38
CA ALA A 216 -43.17 -4.84 -18.10
C ALA A 216 -43.52 -6.31 -17.88
N GLY A 217 -43.13 -6.86 -16.72
CA GLY A 217 -43.43 -8.24 -16.35
C GLY A 217 -42.73 -9.31 -17.21
N THR A 218 -41.71 -8.93 -17.99
CA THR A 218 -40.98 -9.84 -18.90
C THR A 218 -39.72 -10.44 -18.27
N GLY A 219 -39.29 -9.96 -17.10
CA GLY A 219 -38.00 -10.28 -16.51
C GLY A 219 -36.81 -9.50 -17.11
N GLU A 220 -37.07 -8.52 -17.99
CA GLU A 220 -36.03 -7.63 -18.50
C GLU A 220 -35.59 -6.60 -17.46
N THR A 221 -34.28 -6.48 -17.28
CA THR A 221 -33.66 -5.54 -16.34
C THR A 221 -33.37 -4.18 -16.99
N GLY A 222 -33.98 -3.12 -16.49
CA GLY A 222 -33.54 -1.75 -16.71
C GLY A 222 -32.31 -1.45 -15.87
N THR A 223 -31.31 -0.79 -16.46
CA THR A 223 -30.10 -0.33 -15.74
C THR A 223 -29.88 1.16 -15.98
N ILE A 224 -29.80 1.93 -14.90
CA ILE A 224 -29.36 3.33 -14.90
C ILE A 224 -27.96 3.36 -14.28
N ILE A 225 -26.98 3.90 -15.01
CA ILE A 225 -25.62 4.12 -14.49
C ILE A 225 -25.47 5.61 -14.24
N VAL A 226 -25.06 6.00 -13.04
CA VAL A 226 -24.86 7.39 -12.65
C VAL A 226 -23.40 7.60 -12.28
N GLY A 227 -22.69 8.30 -13.15
CA GLY A 227 -21.28 8.63 -13.00
C GLY A 227 -20.38 7.88 -14.00
N THR A 228 -19.27 8.51 -14.34
CA THR A 228 -18.17 7.93 -15.13
C THR A 228 -16.88 8.69 -14.84
N GLY A 229 -15.73 8.01 -14.86
CA GLY A 229 -14.42 8.64 -14.66
C GLY A 229 -14.39 9.57 -13.43
N ASN A 230 -14.13 10.86 -13.65
CA ASN A 230 -14.09 11.90 -12.59
C ASN A 230 -15.40 12.68 -12.42
N THR A 231 -16.45 12.34 -13.19
CA THR A 231 -17.79 12.94 -13.11
C THR A 231 -18.70 11.99 -12.35
N MET A 232 -18.69 12.08 -11.02
CA MET A 232 -19.42 11.19 -10.10
C MET A 232 -20.01 12.02 -8.96
N MET A 233 -21.05 11.48 -8.29
CA MET A 233 -21.54 12.05 -7.04
C MET A 233 -20.53 11.79 -5.92
N ILE A 234 -20.49 12.70 -4.94
CA ILE A 234 -19.64 12.57 -3.76
C ILE A 234 -20.41 11.77 -2.70
N ASN A 235 -19.75 10.74 -2.18
CA ASN A 235 -20.26 9.93 -1.09
C ASN A 235 -20.41 10.78 0.18
N PRO A 236 -21.43 10.52 0.99
CA PRO A 236 -21.63 11.16 2.29
C PRO A 236 -20.37 11.14 3.18
N SER A 237 -20.31 12.05 4.13
CA SER A 237 -19.44 11.96 5.31
C SER A 237 -20.15 11.20 6.45
N PRO A 238 -19.42 10.63 7.43
CA PRO A 238 -20.04 9.85 8.50
C PRO A 238 -20.94 10.71 9.42
N SER A 239 -22.09 10.16 9.83
CA SER A 239 -23.00 10.77 10.82
C SER A 239 -22.87 10.17 12.23
N ASN A 240 -22.06 9.10 12.36
CA ASN A 240 -21.79 8.38 13.59
C ASN A 240 -20.75 9.09 14.48
N THR A 241 -20.77 8.76 15.77
CA THR A 241 -19.71 9.19 16.70
C THR A 241 -18.43 8.36 16.48
N ALA A 242 -17.30 8.83 17.03
CA ALA A 242 -16.03 8.10 16.97
C ALA A 242 -16.14 6.66 17.52
N SER A 243 -16.95 6.44 18.57
CA SER A 243 -17.14 5.11 19.17
C SER A 243 -17.99 4.16 18.32
N GLN A 244 -18.59 4.66 17.24
CA GLN A 244 -19.48 3.94 16.34
C GLN A 244 -18.86 3.73 14.95
N GLU A 245 -17.62 4.20 14.71
CA GLU A 245 -16.88 3.91 13.48
C GLU A 245 -16.81 2.40 13.21
N GLY A 246 -16.95 2.02 11.94
CA GLY A 246 -17.15 0.63 11.51
C GLY A 246 -18.61 0.18 11.53
N THR A 247 -19.55 1.04 11.94
CA THR A 247 -21.00 0.82 11.80
C THR A 247 -21.54 1.62 10.63
N ALA A 248 -22.22 0.94 9.70
CA ALA A 248 -22.70 1.58 8.49
C ALA A 248 -23.80 2.63 8.76
N ASN A 249 -23.79 3.74 8.02
CA ASN A 249 -24.96 4.61 7.88
C ASN A 249 -25.80 4.15 6.70
N ILE A 250 -27.13 4.20 6.86
CA ILE A 250 -28.08 3.66 5.90
C ILE A 250 -28.80 4.81 5.20
N PHE A 251 -28.64 4.89 3.88
CA PHE A 251 -29.29 5.89 3.03
C PHE A 251 -30.38 5.22 2.20
N SER A 252 -31.52 5.90 2.06
CA SER A 252 -32.61 5.44 1.20
C SER A 252 -32.43 5.97 -0.22
N TYR A 253 -32.94 5.21 -1.18
CA TYR A 253 -33.11 5.67 -2.55
C TYR A 253 -34.46 5.19 -3.08
N LEU A 254 -34.90 5.78 -4.19
CA LEU A 254 -36.13 5.39 -4.87
C LEU A 254 -35.85 5.17 -6.35
N VAL A 255 -36.51 4.16 -6.91
CA VAL A 255 -36.70 4.04 -8.35
C VAL A 255 -38.19 4.18 -8.61
N ARG A 256 -38.56 5.11 -9.48
CA ARG A 256 -39.97 5.34 -9.81
C ARG A 256 -40.18 5.55 -11.29
N GLN A 257 -41.35 5.12 -11.75
CA GLN A 257 -41.83 5.29 -13.10
C GLN A 257 -42.89 6.40 -13.12
N LEU A 258 -42.78 7.32 -14.07
CA LEU A 258 -43.78 8.35 -14.33
C LEU A 258 -44.31 8.19 -15.74
N ASN A 259 -45.57 8.56 -15.97
CA ASN A 259 -46.11 8.66 -17.32
C ASN A 259 -45.62 9.95 -18.04
N SER A 260 -46.01 10.11 -19.30
CA SER A 260 -45.66 11.29 -20.12
C SER A 260 -46.19 12.62 -19.56
N SER A 261 -47.19 12.57 -18.67
CA SER A 261 -47.75 13.70 -17.93
C SER A 261 -47.10 13.92 -16.56
N SER A 262 -45.98 13.25 -16.27
CA SER A 262 -45.25 13.33 -15.00
C SER A 262 -46.03 12.87 -13.77
N GLN A 263 -47.04 12.00 -13.94
CA GLN A 263 -47.72 11.35 -12.83
C GLN A 263 -46.97 10.06 -12.46
N VAL A 264 -46.72 9.87 -11.16
CA VAL A 264 -46.09 8.64 -10.65
C VAL A 264 -47.04 7.46 -10.90
N LEU A 265 -46.56 6.49 -11.67
CA LEU A 265 -47.23 5.22 -11.89
C LEU A 265 -46.82 4.22 -10.81
N ASP A 266 -45.50 4.05 -10.64
CA ASP A 266 -44.89 3.12 -9.70
C ASP A 266 -43.73 3.79 -8.95
N GLN A 267 -43.51 3.38 -7.70
CA GLN A 267 -42.38 3.78 -6.87
C GLN A 267 -41.95 2.62 -5.96
N THR A 268 -40.66 2.29 -6.01
CA THR A 268 -40.03 1.27 -5.16
C THR A 268 -38.87 1.88 -4.36
N TYR A 269 -38.68 1.40 -3.14
CA TYR A 269 -37.65 1.88 -2.22
C TYR A 269 -36.50 0.88 -2.12
N GLY A 270 -35.29 1.40 -2.04
CA GLY A 270 -34.13 0.64 -1.65
C GLY A 270 -33.31 1.34 -0.58
N LYS A 271 -32.30 0.62 -0.09
CA LYS A 271 -31.34 1.11 0.91
C LYS A 271 -29.93 0.75 0.49
N ILE A 272 -28.99 1.65 0.80
CA ILE A 272 -27.56 1.42 0.67
C ILE A 272 -26.91 1.71 2.03
N ALA A 273 -25.92 0.89 2.38
CA ALA A 273 -25.18 1.01 3.62
C ALA A 273 -23.75 1.43 3.30
N LEU A 274 -23.32 2.58 3.80
CA LEU A 274 -21.95 3.08 3.66
C LEU A 274 -21.23 2.93 4.99
N VAL A 275 -19.96 2.56 4.95
CA VAL A 275 -19.12 2.34 6.13
C VAL A 275 -17.71 2.84 5.83
N GLU A 276 -16.95 3.19 6.86
CA GLU A 276 -15.53 3.52 6.72
C GLU A 276 -14.76 2.34 6.11
N ALA A 277 -13.71 2.65 5.34
CA ALA A 277 -12.82 1.61 4.83
C ALA A 277 -11.96 1.03 5.96
N VAL A 278 -11.54 -0.24 5.80
CA VAL A 278 -10.68 -0.92 6.76
C VAL A 278 -9.23 -0.71 6.39
N ARG A 279 -8.44 -0.16 7.32
CA ARG A 279 -6.98 -0.05 7.18
C ARG A 279 -6.28 -1.34 7.59
N VAL A 280 -5.58 -1.95 6.64
CA VAL A 280 -4.76 -3.15 6.84
C VAL A 280 -3.29 -2.77 6.66
N THR A 281 -2.46 -3.06 7.66
CA THR A 281 -1.03 -2.70 7.68
C THR A 281 -0.16 -3.90 8.00
N ALA A 282 1.05 -3.93 7.45
CA ALA A 282 2.09 -4.90 7.78
C ALA A 282 3.45 -4.19 7.89
N THR A 283 4.32 -4.72 8.72
CA THR A 283 5.71 -4.26 8.88
C THR A 283 6.64 -5.41 8.52
N ILE A 284 7.67 -5.13 7.71
CA ILE A 284 8.77 -6.06 7.44
C ILE A 284 9.98 -5.52 8.22
N ASP A 285 10.51 -6.33 9.13
CA ASP A 285 11.64 -5.93 9.96
C ASP A 285 12.96 -5.95 9.16
N PRO A 286 13.90 -5.02 9.45
CA PRO A 286 15.27 -5.10 8.96
C PRO A 286 15.94 -6.44 9.31
N SER A 287 16.59 -7.08 8.34
CA SER A 287 17.26 -8.36 8.53
C SER A 287 18.60 -8.43 7.79
N ILE A 288 19.56 -9.10 8.42
CA ILE A 288 20.84 -9.50 7.82
C ILE A 288 21.17 -10.90 8.33
N THR A 289 21.66 -11.76 7.45
CA THR A 289 22.16 -13.08 7.80
C THR A 289 23.55 -13.22 7.21
N PHE A 290 24.51 -13.60 8.05
CA PHE A 290 25.88 -13.88 7.66
C PHE A 290 26.34 -15.16 8.37
N TYR A 291 26.98 -16.05 7.63
CA TYR A 291 27.54 -17.27 8.20
C TYR A 291 28.76 -17.75 7.41
N ILE A 292 29.55 -18.58 8.09
CA ILE A 292 30.80 -19.18 7.59
C ILE A 292 30.66 -20.69 7.68
N ASP A 293 31.04 -21.40 6.63
CA ASP A 293 31.06 -22.86 6.61
C ASP A 293 32.22 -23.42 5.77
N GLY A 294 32.38 -24.75 5.77
CA GLY A 294 33.40 -25.46 4.98
C GLY A 294 32.89 -26.00 3.65
N ILE A 295 31.66 -25.70 3.22
CA ILE A 295 31.04 -26.35 2.05
C ILE A 295 31.80 -25.98 0.77
N GLY A 296 32.32 -26.99 0.08
CA GLY A 296 33.19 -26.83 -1.10
C GLY A 296 34.60 -26.33 -0.78
N ALA A 297 34.97 -26.30 0.50
CA ALA A 297 36.31 -25.94 0.97
C ALA A 297 37.01 -27.08 1.76
N THR A 298 36.39 -28.26 1.84
CA THR A 298 36.93 -29.43 2.58
C THR A 298 37.68 -30.44 1.72
N ASP A 299 37.56 -30.35 0.39
CA ASP A 299 38.13 -31.33 -0.53
C ASP A 299 39.62 -31.05 -0.76
N VAL A 300 40.47 -31.94 -0.25
CA VAL A 300 41.93 -31.87 -0.46
C VAL A 300 42.24 -31.93 -1.95
N GLY A 301 43.09 -31.02 -2.43
CA GLY A 301 43.45 -30.89 -3.84
C GLY A 301 42.46 -30.10 -4.69
N SER A 302 41.32 -29.66 -4.14
CA SER A 302 40.35 -28.84 -4.87
C SER A 302 40.89 -27.44 -5.20
N THR A 303 40.36 -26.85 -6.27
CA THR A 303 40.71 -25.50 -6.74
C THR A 303 39.73 -24.44 -6.26
N ALA A 304 39.19 -24.59 -5.04
CA ALA A 304 38.23 -23.65 -4.45
C ALA A 304 38.77 -22.22 -4.33
N CYS A 305 40.10 -22.06 -4.37
CA CYS A 305 40.81 -20.79 -4.34
C CYS A 305 41.25 -20.27 -5.72
N GLY A 306 40.65 -20.79 -6.79
CA GLY A 306 40.96 -20.43 -8.16
C GLY A 306 41.95 -21.38 -8.85
N VAL A 307 42.05 -21.21 -10.17
CA VAL A 307 42.86 -22.07 -11.04
C VAL A 307 44.34 -22.00 -10.65
N GLY A 308 45.00 -23.17 -10.58
CA GLY A 308 46.42 -23.27 -10.20
C GLY A 308 46.69 -23.21 -8.69
N THR A 309 45.64 -23.13 -7.87
CA THR A 309 45.73 -23.27 -6.42
C THR A 309 45.03 -24.56 -5.99
N THR A 310 45.63 -25.31 -5.06
CA THR A 310 45.03 -26.55 -4.55
C THR A 310 45.02 -26.53 -3.04
N LEU A 311 43.89 -26.91 -2.43
CA LEU A 311 43.80 -26.99 -0.98
C LEU A 311 44.71 -28.09 -0.42
N SER A 312 45.45 -27.77 0.63
CA SER A 312 46.38 -28.66 1.34
C SER A 312 45.63 -29.72 2.17
N PRO A 313 46.32 -30.76 2.70
CA PRO A 313 45.67 -31.85 3.45
C PRO A 313 44.81 -31.39 4.64
N GLY A 314 45.10 -30.24 5.24
CA GLY A 314 44.29 -29.63 6.28
C GLY A 314 42.84 -29.29 5.89
N ALA A 315 42.51 -29.28 4.58
CA ALA A 315 41.19 -28.90 4.07
C ALA A 315 40.08 -29.75 4.69
N ALA A 316 40.32 -31.04 4.86
CA ALA A 316 39.38 -31.99 5.44
C ALA A 316 38.88 -31.61 6.85
N TYR A 317 39.59 -30.72 7.54
CA TYR A 317 39.29 -30.28 8.91
C TYR A 317 38.74 -28.84 8.98
N THR A 318 38.52 -28.18 7.84
CA THR A 318 38.00 -26.82 7.85
C THR A 318 36.51 -26.79 8.16
N THR A 319 36.11 -25.94 9.10
CA THR A 319 34.70 -25.75 9.51
C THR A 319 34.36 -24.26 9.51
N GLY A 320 33.14 -23.89 9.91
CA GLY A 320 32.76 -22.48 10.05
C GLY A 320 33.55 -21.68 11.09
N SER A 321 34.19 -22.35 12.06
CA SER A 321 34.89 -21.68 13.17
C SER A 321 36.40 -21.92 13.22
N GLN A 322 36.96 -22.74 12.31
CA GLN A 322 38.36 -23.12 12.38
C GLN A 322 38.90 -23.57 11.02
N VAL A 323 40.16 -23.20 10.78
CA VAL A 323 40.97 -23.51 9.59
C VAL A 323 42.25 -24.17 10.09
N VAL A 324 42.33 -25.50 9.95
CA VAL A 324 43.40 -26.30 10.57
C VAL A 324 44.41 -26.70 9.51
N PHE A 325 45.51 -25.94 9.40
CA PHE A 325 46.59 -26.24 8.44
C PHE A 325 47.25 -27.61 8.69
N GLY A 326 47.31 -28.04 9.96
CA GLY A 326 48.04 -29.24 10.34
C GLY A 326 49.55 -29.05 10.16
N SER A 327 50.26 -30.15 9.86
CA SER A 327 51.70 -30.08 9.58
C SER A 327 51.96 -29.32 8.27
N LEU A 328 52.71 -28.23 8.38
CA LEU A 328 53.07 -27.41 7.23
C LEU A 328 54.16 -28.07 6.39
N ALA A 329 53.96 -28.07 5.07
CA ALA A 329 55.06 -28.30 4.15
C ALA A 329 56.00 -27.07 4.18
N LEU A 330 57.28 -27.31 4.49
CA LEU A 330 58.30 -26.27 4.51
C LEU A 330 58.67 -25.88 3.07
N SER A 331 58.99 -24.61 2.85
CA SER A 331 59.35 -24.06 1.54
C SER A 331 58.30 -24.35 0.45
N ALA A 332 57.04 -24.45 0.85
CA ALA A 332 55.89 -24.69 0.00
C ALA A 332 54.70 -23.81 0.42
N PHE A 333 53.74 -23.63 -0.48
CA PHE A 333 52.45 -23.03 -0.12
C PHE A 333 51.57 -24.06 0.60
N ASN A 334 51.08 -23.66 1.77
CA ASN A 334 50.00 -24.35 2.47
C ASN A 334 48.75 -23.49 2.28
N GLN A 335 47.67 -24.06 1.77
CA GLN A 335 46.49 -23.30 1.37
C GLN A 335 45.20 -23.97 1.82
N LEU A 336 44.32 -23.22 2.47
CA LEU A 336 43.03 -23.66 2.97
C LEU A 336 41.95 -22.62 2.63
N SER A 337 40.68 -22.96 2.83
CA SER A 337 39.56 -22.08 2.48
C SER A 337 38.37 -22.22 3.41
N GLN A 338 37.57 -21.18 3.55
CA GLN A 338 36.21 -21.22 4.10
C GLN A 338 35.24 -20.55 3.14
N ARG A 339 33.97 -20.91 3.20
CA ARG A 339 32.91 -20.20 2.47
C ARG A 339 32.26 -19.17 3.38
N LEU A 340 32.16 -17.95 2.90
CA LEU A 340 31.40 -16.86 3.49
C LEU A 340 30.07 -16.74 2.74
N SER A 341 28.97 -16.52 3.46
CA SER A 341 27.64 -16.31 2.85
C SER A 341 26.90 -15.16 3.52
N CYS A 342 26.27 -14.29 2.73
CA CYS A 342 25.52 -13.14 3.24
C CYS A 342 24.24 -12.85 2.44
N VAL A 343 23.20 -12.41 3.14
CA VAL A 343 21.94 -11.90 2.57
C VAL A 343 21.32 -10.86 3.51
N THR A 344 20.58 -9.90 2.95
CA THR A 344 19.83 -8.89 3.69
C THR A 344 18.60 -8.45 2.88
N ASN A 345 17.58 -7.92 3.54
CA ASN A 345 16.47 -7.22 2.89
C ASN A 345 16.70 -5.71 2.74
N ALA A 346 17.93 -5.23 2.98
CA ALA A 346 18.27 -3.82 2.89
C ALA A 346 18.44 -3.36 1.42
N PRO A 347 17.76 -2.28 0.98
CA PRO A 347 17.86 -1.80 -0.41
C PRO A 347 19.27 -1.37 -0.82
N GLY A 348 20.08 -0.89 0.14
CA GLY A 348 21.49 -0.54 -0.07
C GLY A 348 22.46 -1.72 0.03
N GLY A 349 21.97 -2.94 0.20
CA GLY A 349 22.77 -4.16 0.27
C GLY A 349 23.59 -4.30 1.56
N TYR A 350 24.76 -4.93 1.47
CA TYR A 350 25.62 -5.25 2.62
C TYR A 350 27.12 -5.08 2.31
N VAL A 351 27.92 -4.99 3.37
CA VAL A 351 29.38 -5.12 3.33
C VAL A 351 29.84 -6.12 4.39
N VAL A 352 30.73 -7.02 4.01
CA VAL A 352 31.48 -7.87 4.94
C VAL A 352 32.89 -7.34 5.01
N THR A 353 33.32 -7.02 6.23
CA THR A 353 34.70 -6.61 6.54
C THR A 353 35.41 -7.68 7.36
N VAL A 354 36.74 -7.71 7.26
CA VAL A 354 37.59 -8.66 7.96
C VAL A 354 38.86 -8.00 8.48
N HIS A 355 39.34 -8.45 9.64
CA HIS A 355 40.64 -8.11 10.20
C HIS A 355 41.19 -9.25 11.03
N GLU A 356 42.49 -9.21 11.29
CA GLU A 356 43.17 -10.03 12.28
C GLU A 356 43.10 -9.41 13.67
N GLY A 357 42.95 -10.26 14.69
CA GLY A 357 43.14 -9.84 16.08
C GLY A 357 44.60 -9.57 16.44
N GLY A 358 45.54 -10.02 15.60
CA GLY A 358 46.99 -9.93 15.76
C GLY A 358 47.67 -10.92 14.81
N LEU A 359 49.00 -10.80 14.68
CA LEU A 359 49.80 -11.72 13.87
C LEU A 359 49.67 -13.16 14.36
N MET A 360 49.73 -14.11 13.43
CA MET A 360 49.81 -15.52 13.76
C MET A 360 51.05 -15.80 14.62
N SER A 361 50.86 -16.37 15.80
CA SER A 361 51.91 -16.44 16.84
C SER A 361 52.07 -17.85 17.38
N ASN A 362 53.31 -18.25 17.66
CA ASN A 362 53.62 -19.49 18.35
C ASN A 362 53.00 -19.45 19.75
N VAL A 363 52.17 -20.43 20.07
CA VAL A 363 51.39 -20.47 21.32
C VAL A 363 52.30 -20.53 22.56
N SER A 364 53.51 -21.09 22.44
CA SER A 364 54.44 -21.27 23.55
C SER A 364 55.43 -20.12 23.71
N THR A 365 55.89 -19.52 22.60
CA THR A 365 57.00 -18.54 22.63
C THR A 365 56.63 -17.15 22.16
N GLY A 366 55.48 -16.97 21.49
CA GLY A 366 55.05 -15.69 20.93
C GLY A 366 55.80 -15.27 19.66
N THR A 367 56.75 -16.08 19.16
CA THR A 367 57.38 -15.86 17.86
C THR A 367 56.31 -15.84 16.77
N THR A 368 56.32 -14.85 15.90
CA THR A 368 55.25 -14.66 14.90
C THR A 368 55.61 -15.18 13.53
N ILE A 369 54.57 -15.51 12.76
CA ILE A 369 54.64 -15.55 11.30
C ILE A 369 54.13 -14.18 10.81
N PRO A 370 54.97 -13.38 10.13
CA PRO A 370 54.57 -12.07 9.68
C PRO A 370 53.60 -12.14 8.50
N ASP A 371 52.97 -11.01 8.24
CA ASP A 371 52.16 -10.77 7.04
C ASP A 371 52.95 -10.99 5.75
N THR A 372 52.24 -11.55 4.77
CA THR A 372 52.78 -11.76 3.43
C THR A 372 53.16 -10.45 2.77
N LEU A 373 54.34 -10.45 2.14
CA LEU A 373 54.67 -9.47 1.12
C LEU A 373 54.48 -10.09 -0.27
N CYS A 374 53.76 -11.20 -0.43
CA CYS A 374 53.62 -11.89 -1.71
C CYS A 374 54.99 -12.16 -2.38
N ASP A 375 55.13 -11.88 -3.68
CA ASP A 375 56.38 -12.05 -4.43
C ASP A 375 57.40 -10.89 -4.26
N GLY A 376 57.17 -9.96 -3.32
CA GLY A 376 58.07 -8.84 -2.99
C GLY A 376 57.35 -7.70 -2.27
N ALA A 377 58.05 -6.75 -1.61
CA ALA A 377 57.52 -5.77 -0.63
C ALA A 377 56.40 -4.76 -1.05
N ASN A 378 55.58 -5.07 -2.04
CA ASN A 378 54.53 -4.22 -2.61
C ASN A 378 53.11 -4.67 -2.21
N CYS A 379 52.96 -5.85 -1.62
CA CYS A 379 51.69 -6.33 -1.08
C CYS A 379 51.40 -5.66 0.27
N THR A 380 50.24 -5.03 0.39
CA THR A 380 49.76 -4.36 1.62
C THR A 380 48.30 -4.71 1.87
N THR A 381 47.76 -4.32 3.02
CA THR A 381 46.34 -4.54 3.37
C THR A 381 45.36 -3.92 2.36
N THR A 382 45.79 -2.91 1.60
CA THR A 382 45.01 -2.21 0.59
C THR A 382 45.47 -2.48 -0.85
N ASN A 383 46.53 -3.26 -1.05
CA ASN A 383 47.10 -3.55 -2.36
C ASN A 383 47.41 -5.04 -2.49
N GLU A 384 46.51 -5.78 -3.15
CA GLU A 384 46.74 -7.18 -3.49
C GLU A 384 47.67 -7.36 -4.72
N THR A 385 48.50 -8.40 -4.67
CA THR A 385 49.40 -8.76 -5.77
C THR A 385 49.46 -10.28 -5.96
N PRO A 386 49.95 -10.80 -7.10
CA PRO A 386 50.21 -12.23 -7.24
C PRO A 386 51.19 -12.72 -6.17
N TRP A 387 50.93 -13.90 -5.61
CA TRP A 387 51.85 -14.62 -4.73
C TRP A 387 52.11 -15.98 -5.35
N THR A 388 53.19 -16.11 -6.10
CA THR A 388 53.51 -17.28 -6.91
C THR A 388 54.83 -17.95 -6.51
N THR A 389 55.64 -17.26 -5.71
CA THR A 389 56.95 -17.71 -5.25
C THR A 389 56.97 -17.83 -3.74
N VAL A 390 57.49 -18.94 -3.24
CA VAL A 390 57.70 -19.14 -1.80
C VAL A 390 59.03 -18.48 -1.41
N SER A 391 59.00 -17.60 -0.40
CA SER A 391 60.21 -17.00 0.16
C SER A 391 61.09 -18.06 0.81
N SER A 392 62.40 -18.04 0.51
CA SER A 392 63.38 -18.92 1.14
C SER A 392 63.88 -18.40 2.50
N SER A 393 63.59 -17.15 2.84
CA SER A 393 64.13 -16.47 4.03
C SER A 393 63.07 -16.01 5.02
N ARG A 394 61.78 -16.10 4.68
CA ARG A 394 60.70 -15.64 5.55
C ARG A 394 59.43 -16.48 5.41
N SER A 395 58.85 -16.86 6.54
CA SER A 395 57.50 -17.43 6.63
C SER A 395 56.46 -16.32 6.55
N GLU A 396 55.30 -16.58 5.97
CA GLU A 396 54.33 -15.53 5.67
C GLU A 396 52.90 -16.04 5.72
N PHE A 397 51.96 -15.18 6.13
CA PHE A 397 50.53 -15.45 6.13
C PHE A 397 49.74 -14.38 5.36
N GLY A 398 48.70 -14.79 4.64
CA GLY A 398 47.81 -13.86 3.95
C GLY A 398 46.59 -14.57 3.36
N TYR A 399 45.77 -13.81 2.63
CA TYR A 399 44.55 -14.32 2.04
C TYR A 399 44.28 -13.81 0.62
N SER A 400 43.41 -14.53 -0.06
CA SER A 400 42.73 -14.12 -1.29
C SER A 400 41.24 -14.46 -1.18
N MET A 401 40.46 -14.11 -2.20
CA MET A 401 39.06 -14.48 -2.31
C MET A 401 38.76 -15.09 -3.68
N THR A 402 37.79 -15.99 -3.73
CA THR A 402 37.24 -16.58 -4.97
C THR A 402 35.73 -16.42 -4.97
N ASN A 403 35.18 -15.96 -6.09
CA ASN A 403 33.78 -15.54 -6.16
C ASN A 403 32.83 -16.74 -6.34
N VAL A 404 31.72 -16.75 -5.59
CA VAL A 404 30.59 -17.68 -5.80
C VAL A 404 29.27 -16.90 -5.84
N GLY A 405 29.14 -16.01 -6.83
CA GLY A 405 27.91 -15.24 -7.07
C GLY A 405 27.77 -13.95 -6.24
N THR A 406 28.86 -13.39 -5.72
CA THR A 406 28.92 -12.07 -5.06
C THR A 406 29.76 -11.06 -5.84
N SER A 407 29.90 -9.83 -5.36
CA SER A 407 30.93 -8.90 -5.82
C SER A 407 32.09 -8.88 -4.81
N LEU A 408 33.32 -9.00 -5.32
CA LEU A 408 34.53 -8.95 -4.50
C LEU A 408 35.24 -7.60 -4.69
N PRO A 409 35.59 -6.89 -3.60
CA PRO A 409 36.33 -5.64 -3.65
C PRO A 409 37.86 -5.85 -3.76
N LEU A 410 38.29 -6.99 -4.31
CA LEU A 410 39.70 -7.32 -4.60
C LEU A 410 39.79 -8.16 -5.88
N ILE A 411 40.97 -8.18 -6.48
CA ILE A 411 41.27 -9.03 -7.63
C ILE A 411 41.30 -10.51 -7.19
N GLU A 412 40.39 -11.31 -7.73
CA GLU A 412 40.29 -12.74 -7.45
C GLU A 412 41.63 -13.47 -7.70
N GLY A 413 42.04 -14.30 -6.74
CA GLY A 413 43.30 -15.04 -6.78
C GLY A 413 44.56 -14.22 -6.44
N TYR A 414 44.46 -12.90 -6.26
CA TYR A 414 45.57 -12.07 -5.77
C TYR A 414 45.55 -12.04 -4.25
N PHE A 415 46.74 -11.97 -3.65
CA PHE A 415 46.90 -12.10 -2.22
C PHE A 415 47.24 -10.77 -1.56
N LYS A 416 46.79 -10.62 -0.32
CA LYS A 416 47.19 -9.57 0.60
C LYS A 416 47.11 -10.02 2.05
N PRO A 417 47.78 -9.35 3.00
CA PRO A 417 47.56 -9.58 4.41
C PRO A 417 46.20 -9.03 4.85
N PHE A 418 45.70 -9.56 5.96
CA PHE A 418 44.61 -8.93 6.69
C PHE A 418 45.12 -7.64 7.35
N GLY A 419 44.22 -6.68 7.60
CA GLY A 419 44.55 -5.59 8.50
C GLY A 419 44.57 -6.08 9.94
N ILE A 420 45.48 -5.57 10.77
CA ILE A 420 45.53 -5.87 12.19
C ILE A 420 44.65 -4.87 12.95
N GLY A 421 43.70 -5.36 13.73
CA GLY A 421 42.76 -4.50 14.47
C GLY A 421 41.59 -4.00 13.63
N ALA A 422 40.51 -3.60 14.31
CA ALA A 422 39.25 -3.22 13.67
C ALA A 422 39.38 -1.93 12.83
N GLU A 423 40.29 -1.04 13.20
CA GLU A 423 40.61 0.19 12.48
C GLU A 423 41.23 -0.05 11.10
N ASN A 424 41.81 -1.24 10.88
CA ASN A 424 42.40 -1.66 9.61
C ASN A 424 41.55 -2.69 8.87
N ALA A 425 40.28 -2.88 9.25
CA ALA A 425 39.40 -3.86 8.64
C ALA A 425 39.21 -3.62 7.13
N GLN A 426 39.37 -4.68 6.34
CA GLN A 426 39.27 -4.65 4.89
C GLN A 426 37.91 -5.16 4.44
N LYS A 427 37.32 -4.56 3.41
CA LYS A 427 36.13 -5.12 2.76
C LYS A 427 36.52 -6.36 1.97
N ILE A 428 35.69 -7.41 2.02
CA ILE A 428 35.94 -8.67 1.31
C ILE A 428 34.74 -9.25 0.58
N MET A 429 33.52 -8.83 0.94
CA MET A 429 32.31 -9.04 0.14
C MET A 429 31.49 -7.76 0.21
N GLU A 430 30.91 -7.35 -0.92
CA GLU A 430 30.00 -6.22 -0.92
C GLU A 430 28.87 -6.37 -1.92
N ARG A 431 27.76 -5.74 -1.58
CA ARG A 431 26.61 -5.56 -2.46
C ARG A 431 26.04 -4.18 -2.18
N ILE A 432 25.86 -3.37 -3.22
CA ILE A 432 25.36 -1.98 -3.12
C ILE A 432 23.86 -1.84 -3.45
N THR A 433 23.17 -2.98 -3.63
CA THR A 433 21.75 -3.06 -3.97
C THR A 433 21.08 -4.20 -3.18
N LEU A 434 19.75 -4.29 -3.20
CA LEU A 434 19.05 -5.45 -2.64
C LEU A 434 19.57 -6.77 -3.27
N PRO A 435 20.12 -7.73 -2.49
CA PRO A 435 20.51 -9.04 -3.01
C PRO A 435 19.28 -9.84 -3.46
N GLY A 436 19.41 -10.58 -4.57
CA GLY A 436 18.33 -11.48 -5.04
C GLY A 436 18.22 -12.79 -4.27
N GLY A 437 19.20 -13.10 -3.41
CA GLY A 437 19.31 -14.31 -2.62
C GLY A 437 20.57 -14.33 -1.79
N ILE A 438 20.93 -15.50 -1.26
CA ILE A 438 22.22 -15.69 -0.57
C ILE A 438 23.35 -15.61 -1.58
N GLU A 439 24.34 -14.78 -1.29
CA GLU A 439 25.56 -14.64 -2.07
C GLU A 439 26.73 -15.20 -1.28
N SER A 440 27.67 -15.85 -1.98
CA SER A 440 28.79 -16.52 -1.33
C SER A 440 30.14 -16.18 -1.97
N ALA A 441 31.20 -16.36 -1.20
CA ALA A 441 32.57 -16.35 -1.68
C ALA A 441 33.44 -17.30 -0.85
N TYR A 442 34.53 -17.77 -1.41
CA TYR A 442 35.57 -18.46 -0.67
C TYR A 442 36.61 -17.45 -0.20
N VAL A 443 36.92 -17.48 1.10
CA VAL A 443 38.12 -16.84 1.65
C VAL A 443 39.23 -17.88 1.70
N CYS A 444 40.36 -17.55 1.10
CA CYS A 444 41.44 -18.47 0.82
C CYS A 444 42.68 -18.06 1.58
N TYR A 445 43.01 -18.83 2.62
CA TYR A 445 44.15 -18.59 3.49
C TYR A 445 45.39 -19.26 2.91
N ARG A 446 46.50 -18.55 2.89
CA ARG A 446 47.79 -19.09 2.42
C ARG A 446 48.89 -18.80 3.42
N LEU A 447 49.66 -19.85 3.73
CA LEU A 447 50.71 -19.86 4.73
C LEU A 447 51.98 -20.50 4.14
N THR A 448 53.11 -19.85 4.31
CA THR A 448 54.44 -20.42 4.01
C THR A 448 55.25 -20.52 5.30
N ALA A 449 56.08 -21.56 5.41
CA ALA A 449 57.02 -21.73 6.52
C ALA A 449 58.41 -22.08 5.97
N THR A 450 59.44 -21.38 6.43
CA THR A 450 60.84 -21.71 6.08
C THR A 450 61.45 -22.68 7.07
N THR A 451 62.63 -23.21 6.74
CA THR A 451 63.43 -24.05 7.65
C THR A 451 63.98 -23.29 8.85
N SER A 452 63.94 -21.95 8.84
CA SER A 452 64.36 -21.10 9.95
C SER A 452 63.19 -20.68 10.85
N GLN A 453 61.94 -20.98 10.48
CA GLN A 453 60.80 -20.75 11.35
C GLN A 453 60.91 -21.65 12.57
N GLU A 454 60.69 -21.08 13.76
CA GLU A 454 60.65 -21.86 14.99
C GLU A 454 59.54 -22.92 14.93
N ALA A 455 59.88 -24.17 15.29
CA ALA A 455 58.89 -25.24 15.37
C ALA A 455 57.93 -25.00 16.54
N GLY A 456 56.64 -25.30 16.32
CA GLY A 456 55.62 -25.20 17.34
C GLY A 456 54.23 -25.02 16.73
N ASP A 457 53.24 -24.94 17.60
CA ASP A 457 51.87 -24.65 17.20
C ASP A 457 51.67 -23.15 17.10
N TYR A 458 51.09 -22.70 15.99
CA TYR A 458 50.79 -21.30 15.72
C TYR A 458 49.29 -21.08 15.66
N GLU A 459 48.82 -19.99 16.24
CA GLU A 459 47.42 -19.59 16.21
C GLU A 459 47.28 -18.15 15.73
N GLY A 460 46.24 -17.90 14.92
CA GLY A 460 45.83 -16.59 14.47
C GLY A 460 44.32 -16.45 14.57
N LYS A 461 43.81 -15.22 14.73
CA LYS A 461 42.38 -14.95 14.89
C LYS A 461 41.89 -14.03 13.79
N ILE A 462 40.94 -14.51 12.98
CA ILE A 462 40.28 -13.74 11.93
C ILE A 462 38.87 -13.34 12.39
N ILE A 463 38.53 -12.06 12.24
CA ILE A 463 37.29 -11.47 12.74
C ILE A 463 36.52 -10.87 11.58
N TYR A 464 35.28 -11.33 11.37
CA TYR A 464 34.38 -10.88 10.33
C TYR A 464 33.28 -9.98 10.89
N THR A 465 32.86 -8.98 10.14
CA THR A 465 31.69 -8.14 10.46
C THR A 465 30.87 -7.88 9.21
N ALA A 466 29.61 -8.32 9.21
CA ALA A 466 28.64 -8.04 8.17
C ALA A 466 27.74 -6.86 8.59
N THR A 467 27.51 -5.90 7.69
CA THR A 467 26.70 -4.71 7.95
C THR A 467 25.81 -4.43 6.75
N ALA A 468 24.51 -4.19 6.98
CA ALA A 468 23.52 -3.87 5.95
C ALA A 468 23.20 -2.36 5.91
N THR A 469 22.74 -1.86 4.76
CA THR A 469 22.40 -0.44 4.53
C THR A 469 20.91 -0.28 4.18
N PHE A 470 20.08 0.16 5.14
CA PHE A 470 18.61 0.27 5.05
C PHE A 470 18.09 1.61 4.53
#